data_AF-A0A6C0D5H7-F1
#
_entry.id   AF-A0A6C0D5H7-F1
#
_cell.length_a   1.000
_cell.length_b   1.000
_cell.length_c   1.000
_cell.angle_alpha   90.00
_cell.angle_beta   90.00
_cell.angle_gamma   90.00
#
_symmetry.space_group_name_H-M   'P 1'
#
loop_
_entity.id
_entity.type
_entity.pdbx_description
1 polymer ?
#
loop_
_entity_poly.entity_id
_entity_poly.type
_entity_poly.pdbx_seq_one_letter_code
_entity_poly.pdbx_strand_id
1 'polypeptide(L)'
;MQLLHVILLESENIILFESENIYDYQIMNECVDKCDFAKEHPPLSIIEKIQITEPVMVDYYVKNYMQHYGINHVRGGSYMTVTIEQYESLQNEFKQLDIVKLLESLKYFVHDETRYTIDRNVVESIEWLSDTIKLKSSVSEYKQKYTGIICEPFDLVFNNENFYMKYKQLLVYLVALSEKIPLVKKIECEFYVTNPAEIFNKFIATDYCVSDDDILIAKKLCDYFEYAAYCIINKCDELEFDINN
;
A
#
# COMPACT_ATOMS: atom_id res chain seq x y z
N MET A 1 30.27 9.42 23.00
CA MET A 1 28.91 9.63 22.47
C MET A 1 29.03 10.77 21.49
N GLN A 2 28.76 10.53 20.21
CA GLN A 2 29.04 11.47 19.14
C GLN A 2 27.72 12.08 18.66
N LEU A 3 27.72 13.39 18.38
CA LEU A 3 26.55 14.09 17.89
C LEU A 3 26.74 14.40 16.40
N LEU A 4 25.72 14.06 15.62
CA LEU A 4 25.59 14.48 14.24
C LEU A 4 24.68 15.71 14.20
N HIS A 5 25.21 16.81 13.70
CA HIS A 5 24.50 18.08 13.61
C HIS A 5 23.90 18.21 12.21
N VAL A 6 22.59 18.39 12.13
CA VAL A 6 21.91 18.69 10.88
C VAL A 6 21.85 20.20 10.75
N ILE A 7 22.57 20.73 9.78
CA ILE A 7 22.78 22.15 9.58
C ILE A 7 22.06 22.57 8.30
N LEU A 8 21.13 23.51 8.43
CA LEU A 8 20.49 24.17 7.30
C LEU A 8 21.45 25.22 6.74
N LEU A 9 21.65 25.17 5.44
CA LEU A 9 22.46 26.08 4.65
C LEU A 9 21.57 26.97 3.77
N GLU A 10 22.16 27.97 3.13
CA GLU A 10 21.47 28.75 2.10
C GLU A 10 20.93 27.87 0.94
N SER A 11 19.90 28.39 0.28
CA SER A 11 19.19 27.71 -0.82
C SER A 11 18.58 26.35 -0.42
N GLU A 12 18.15 26.23 0.84
CA GLU A 12 17.50 25.03 1.38
C GLU A 12 18.38 23.76 1.34
N ASN A 13 19.71 23.94 1.26
CA ASN A 13 20.66 22.84 1.33
C ASN A 13 20.87 22.40 2.78
N ILE A 14 21.25 21.14 2.98
CA ILE A 14 21.46 20.54 4.28
C ILE A 14 22.83 19.87 4.32
N ILE A 15 23.53 20.03 5.44
CA ILE A 15 24.72 19.25 5.73
C ILE A 15 24.61 18.56 7.09
N LEU A 16 24.92 17.26 7.10
CA LEU A 16 25.03 16.47 8.31
C LEU A 16 26.50 16.40 8.71
N PHE A 17 26.85 17.07 9.80
CA PHE A 17 28.23 17.33 10.19
C PHE A 17 28.52 16.84 11.61
N GLU A 18 29.60 16.08 11.76
CA GLU A 18 30.06 15.57 13.06
C GLU A 18 31.06 16.55 13.67
N SER A 19 30.84 16.91 14.95
CA SER A 19 31.69 17.85 15.66
C SER A 19 31.81 17.48 17.13
N GLU A 20 32.99 17.73 17.70
CA GLU A 20 33.23 17.63 19.15
C GLU A 20 32.91 18.94 19.88
N ASN A 21 32.76 20.05 19.14
CA ASN A 21 32.38 21.33 19.70
C ASN A 21 30.95 21.30 20.23
N ILE A 22 30.72 21.96 21.37
CA ILE A 22 29.42 22.02 22.04
C ILE A 22 28.62 23.27 21.68
N TYR A 23 29.27 24.29 21.13
CA TYR A 23 28.65 25.57 20.81
C TYR A 23 28.32 25.65 19.32
N ASP A 24 27.07 25.99 19.00
CA ASP A 24 26.55 26.00 17.62
C ASP A 24 27.37 26.86 16.66
N TYR A 25 27.83 28.04 17.11
CA TYR A 25 28.66 28.91 16.27
C TYR A 25 30.03 28.29 15.93
N GLN A 26 30.61 27.50 16.84
CA GLN A 26 31.88 26.80 16.60
C GLN A 26 31.67 25.65 15.63
N ILE A 27 30.59 24.90 15.80
CA ILE A 27 30.20 23.80 14.89
C ILE A 27 30.00 24.34 13.47
N MET A 28 29.27 25.45 13.32
CA MET A 28 29.01 26.05 12.00
C MET A 28 30.30 26.58 11.36
N ASN A 29 31.19 27.25 12.12
CA ASN A 29 32.47 27.72 11.58
C ASN A 29 33.37 26.55 11.16
N GLU A 30 33.46 25.51 12.00
CA GLU A 30 34.22 24.30 11.69
C GLU A 30 33.70 23.60 10.42
N CYS A 31 32.38 23.57 10.24
CA CYS A 31 31.73 23.03 9.05
C CYS A 31 32.15 23.80 7.78
N VAL A 32 32.13 25.13 7.81
CA VAL A 32 32.60 25.97 6.69
C VAL A 32 34.08 25.75 6.40
N ASP A 33 34.91 25.63 7.43
CA ASP A 33 36.36 25.44 7.25
C ASP A 33 36.66 24.09 6.57
N LYS A 34 35.93 23.03 6.95
CA LYS A 34 36.20 21.66 6.51
C LYS A 34 35.44 21.21 5.27
N CYS A 35 34.33 21.87 4.90
CA CYS A 35 33.47 21.41 3.81
C CYS A 35 33.27 22.48 2.74
N ASP A 36 33.66 22.18 1.49
CA ASP A 36 33.47 23.10 0.37
C ASP A 36 31.98 23.36 0.07
N PHE A 37 31.11 22.37 0.28
CA PHE A 37 29.66 22.54 0.15
C PHE A 37 29.10 23.61 1.09
N ALA A 38 29.63 23.70 2.32
CA ALA A 38 29.25 24.73 3.29
C ALA A 38 29.89 26.10 2.99
N LYS A 39 30.94 26.16 2.17
CA LYS A 39 31.51 27.43 1.67
C LYS A 39 30.66 27.98 0.53
N GLU A 40 30.17 27.11 -0.35
CA GLU A 40 29.27 27.46 -1.45
C GLU A 40 27.86 27.82 -0.95
N HIS A 41 27.41 27.14 0.10
CA HIS A 41 26.12 27.37 0.76
C HIS A 41 26.36 27.68 2.24
N PRO A 42 26.47 28.96 2.62
CA PRO A 42 26.74 29.34 4.01
C PRO A 42 25.73 28.77 5.02
N PRO A 43 26.16 28.33 6.21
CA PRO A 43 25.27 27.87 7.27
C PRO A 43 24.34 28.96 7.81
N LEU A 44 23.08 28.60 7.99
CA LEU A 44 22.05 29.45 8.59
C LEU A 44 21.79 29.07 10.05
N SER A 45 21.58 27.77 10.31
CA SER A 45 21.27 27.28 11.66
C SER A 45 21.45 25.77 11.79
N ILE A 46 21.64 25.30 13.02
CA ILE A 46 21.51 23.87 13.35
C ILE A 46 20.04 23.59 13.61
N ILE A 47 19.43 22.74 12.79
CA ILE A 47 18.00 22.40 12.87
C ILE A 47 17.74 21.14 13.69
N GLU A 48 18.74 20.25 13.81
CA GLU A 48 18.60 19.00 14.55
C GLU A 48 19.97 18.51 15.08
N LYS A 49 19.96 17.77 16.20
CA LYS A 49 21.14 17.10 16.75
C LYS A 49 20.78 15.64 17.02
N ILE A 50 21.45 14.74 16.31
CA ILE A 50 21.17 13.31 16.33
C ILE A 50 22.29 12.61 17.11
N GLN A 51 21.92 11.79 18.07
CA GLN A 51 22.88 10.96 18.78
C GLN A 51 23.27 9.75 17.93
N ILE A 52 24.55 9.61 17.63
CA ILE A 52 25.09 8.49 16.86
C ILE A 52 25.78 7.49 17.79
N THR A 53 25.39 6.22 17.68
CA THR A 53 26.03 5.11 18.40
C THR A 53 27.03 4.36 17.55
N GLU A 54 26.86 4.37 16.22
CA GLU A 54 27.73 3.67 15.27
C GLU A 54 28.03 4.57 14.06
N PRO A 55 29.29 4.64 13.58
CA PRO A 55 29.66 5.51 12.45
C PRO A 55 28.83 5.29 11.19
N VAL A 56 28.38 4.05 10.93
CA VAL A 56 27.54 3.69 9.77
C VAL A 56 26.18 4.39 9.76
N MET A 57 25.70 4.86 10.92
CA MET A 57 24.43 5.57 11.01
C MET A 57 24.49 6.94 10.34
N VAL A 58 25.67 7.55 10.24
CA VAL A 58 25.81 8.87 9.59
C VAL A 58 25.32 8.77 8.15
N ASP A 59 25.85 7.82 7.37
CA ASP A 59 25.46 7.60 5.98
C ASP A 59 23.96 7.23 5.85
N TYR A 60 23.42 6.47 6.81
CA TYR A 60 21.98 6.18 6.88
C TYR A 60 21.15 7.46 7.01
N TYR A 61 21.49 8.36 7.94
CA TYR A 61 20.77 9.62 8.08
C TYR A 61 20.92 10.48 6.84
N VAL A 62 22.12 10.58 6.27
CA VAL A 62 22.37 11.36 5.05
C VAL A 62 21.46 10.91 3.92
N LYS A 63 21.34 9.60 3.69
CA LYS A 63 20.42 9.05 2.69
C LYS A 63 18.96 9.39 2.97
N ASN A 64 18.52 9.34 4.23
CA ASN A 64 17.16 9.74 4.60
C ASN A 64 16.88 11.21 4.26
N TYR A 65 17.80 12.13 4.59
CA TYR A 65 17.65 13.53 4.18
C TYR A 65 17.72 13.68 2.67
N MET A 66 18.62 12.97 1.98
CA MET A 66 18.69 12.98 0.50
C MET A 66 17.39 12.49 -0.15
N GLN A 67 16.68 11.53 0.43
CA GLN A 67 15.37 11.10 -0.06
C GLN A 67 14.31 12.20 0.07
N HIS A 68 14.42 13.06 1.08
CA HIS A 68 13.43 14.12 1.34
C HIS A 68 13.74 15.43 0.59
N TYR A 69 15.01 15.85 0.58
CA TYR A 69 15.43 17.14 0.03
C TYR A 69 16.10 17.00 -1.35
N GLY A 70 16.44 15.77 -1.76
CA GLY A 70 17.12 15.46 -3.02
C GLY A 70 18.62 15.25 -2.84
N ILE A 71 19.18 14.32 -3.64
CA ILE A 71 20.60 13.94 -3.59
C ILE A 71 21.53 15.16 -3.74
N ASN A 72 21.13 16.15 -4.54
CA ASN A 72 21.96 17.33 -4.80
C ASN A 72 21.96 18.35 -3.66
N HIS A 73 20.99 18.28 -2.75
CA HIS A 73 20.78 19.28 -1.70
C HIS A 73 21.34 18.87 -0.34
N VAL A 74 21.85 17.64 -0.21
CA VAL A 74 22.29 17.10 1.08
C VAL A 74 23.70 16.56 0.98
N ARG A 75 24.56 16.92 1.95
CA ARG A 75 25.91 16.33 2.12
C ARG A 75 26.09 15.84 3.55
N GLY A 76 26.97 14.87 3.74
CA GLY A 76 27.17 14.25 5.05
C GLY A 76 27.95 12.95 4.96
N GLY A 77 28.68 12.57 6.02
CA GLY A 77 29.45 11.31 6.08
C GLY A 77 30.30 11.04 4.83
N SER A 78 30.13 9.85 4.25
CA SER A 78 30.82 9.40 3.02
C SER A 78 30.36 10.12 1.75
N TYR A 79 29.28 10.90 1.83
CA TYR A 79 28.70 11.69 0.74
C TYR A 79 29.06 13.16 0.84
N MET A 80 30.17 13.49 1.50
CA MET A 80 30.68 14.86 1.57
C MET A 80 31.07 15.40 0.20
N THR A 81 31.50 14.51 -0.69
CA THR A 81 31.61 14.74 -2.12
C THR A 81 30.96 13.56 -2.80
N VAL A 82 29.88 13.80 -3.53
CA VAL A 82 29.16 12.74 -4.25
C VAL A 82 29.80 12.55 -5.61
N THR A 83 30.41 11.39 -5.85
CA THR A 83 30.91 11.01 -7.17
C THR A 83 29.76 10.64 -8.11
N ILE A 84 30.01 10.59 -9.42
CA ILE A 84 29.02 10.16 -10.42
C ILE A 84 28.51 8.75 -10.10
N GLU A 85 29.41 7.82 -9.76
CA GLU A 85 29.05 6.44 -9.40
C GLU A 85 28.16 6.38 -8.15
N GLN A 86 28.48 7.17 -7.12
CA GLN A 86 27.65 7.27 -5.92
C GLN A 86 26.28 7.88 -6.24
N TYR A 87 26.24 8.90 -7.09
CA TYR A 87 25.00 9.54 -7.51
C TYR A 87 24.07 8.55 -8.21
N GLU A 88 24.59 7.80 -9.20
CA GLU A 88 23.84 6.76 -9.91
C GLU A 88 23.36 5.66 -8.95
N SER A 89 24.23 5.22 -8.03
CA SER A 89 23.87 4.23 -7.01
C SER A 89 22.74 4.72 -6.11
N LEU A 90 22.79 5.98 -5.65
CA LEU A 90 21.76 6.58 -4.80
C LEU A 90 20.44 6.76 -5.54
N GLN A 91 20.49 7.19 -6.82
CA GLN A 91 19.28 7.28 -7.64
C GLN A 91 18.61 5.92 -7.81
N ASN A 92 19.38 4.87 -8.05
CA ASN A 92 18.87 3.51 -8.17
C ASN A 92 18.29 3.02 -6.84
N GLU A 93 19.00 3.25 -5.73
CA GLU A 93 18.54 2.88 -4.38
C GLU A 93 17.22 3.58 -4.01
N PHE A 94 17.10 4.88 -4.27
CA PHE A 94 15.88 5.63 -3.98
C PHE A 94 14.72 5.22 -4.88
N LYS A 95 14.98 4.95 -6.16
CA LYS A 95 14.00 4.38 -7.07
C LYS A 95 13.51 3.00 -6.60
N GLN A 96 14.41 2.14 -6.12
CA GLN A 96 14.05 0.84 -5.55
C GLN A 96 13.22 1.00 -4.27
N LEU A 97 13.58 1.91 -3.37
CA LEU A 97 12.80 2.21 -2.16
C LEU A 97 11.38 2.69 -2.50
N ASP A 98 11.22 3.54 -3.52
CA ASP A 98 9.91 3.99 -3.96
C ASP A 98 9.09 2.86 -4.57
N ILE A 99 9.73 1.96 -5.32
CA ILE A 99 9.09 0.74 -5.86
C ILE A 99 8.66 -0.20 -4.73
N VAL A 100 9.49 -0.42 -3.71
CA VAL A 100 9.17 -1.27 -2.55
C VAL A 100 7.98 -0.67 -1.78
N LYS A 101 7.96 0.64 -1.55
CA LYS A 101 6.83 1.34 -0.91
C LYS A 101 5.55 1.21 -1.73
N LEU A 102 5.66 1.36 -3.05
CA LEU A 102 4.52 1.18 -3.96
C LEU A 102 3.99 -0.26 -3.89
N LEU A 103 4.87 -1.26 -3.97
CA LEU A 103 4.52 -2.67 -3.85
C LEU A 103 3.81 -2.95 -2.52
N GLU A 104 4.37 -2.47 -1.40
CA GLU A 104 3.76 -2.59 -0.08
C GLU A 104 2.35 -1.98 -0.06
N SER A 105 2.18 -0.79 -0.63
CA SER A 105 0.88 -0.10 -0.68
C SER A 105 -0.15 -0.80 -1.57
N LEU A 106 0.27 -1.53 -2.60
CA LEU A 106 -0.62 -2.27 -3.50
C LEU A 106 -0.98 -3.64 -2.95
N LYS A 107 0.03 -4.39 -2.52
CA LYS A 107 -0.07 -5.78 -2.07
C LYS A 107 -0.78 -5.92 -0.74
N TYR A 108 -0.63 -4.95 0.16
CA TYR A 108 -1.17 -5.04 1.51
C TYR A 108 -2.20 -3.96 1.79
N PHE A 109 -3.06 -4.25 2.76
CA PHE A 109 -3.97 -3.28 3.36
C PHE A 109 -4.27 -3.66 4.81
N VAL A 110 -4.78 -2.70 5.58
CA VAL A 110 -5.09 -2.86 7.00
C VAL A 110 -6.58 -2.62 7.21
N HIS A 111 -7.23 -3.56 7.88
CA HIS A 111 -8.63 -3.45 8.29
C HIS A 111 -8.77 -4.03 9.71
N ASP A 112 -9.39 -3.29 10.63
CA ASP A 112 -9.52 -3.67 12.04
C ASP A 112 -8.21 -4.19 12.66
N GLU A 113 -7.13 -3.40 12.52
CA GLU A 113 -5.77 -3.69 13.02
C GLU A 113 -5.12 -4.95 12.42
N THR A 114 -5.81 -5.63 11.50
CA THR A 114 -5.33 -6.85 10.85
C THR A 114 -4.78 -6.50 9.47
N ARG A 115 -3.57 -6.99 9.17
CA ARG A 115 -2.94 -6.85 7.87
C ARG A 115 -3.40 -7.97 6.94
N TYR A 116 -3.92 -7.59 5.78
CA TYR A 116 -4.37 -8.50 4.74
C TYR A 116 -3.47 -8.38 3.51
N THR A 117 -3.35 -9.49 2.79
CA THR A 117 -2.57 -9.59 1.55
C THR A 117 -3.51 -9.81 0.38
N ILE A 118 -3.36 -9.03 -0.68
CA ILE A 118 -4.04 -9.25 -1.96
C ILE A 118 -3.17 -10.20 -2.79
N ASP A 119 -3.63 -11.44 -2.90
CA ASP A 119 -2.96 -12.51 -3.63
C ASP A 119 -3.99 -13.37 -4.39
N ARG A 120 -3.54 -14.48 -4.97
CA ARG A 120 -4.40 -15.39 -5.75
C ARG A 120 -5.53 -16.02 -4.93
N ASN A 121 -5.44 -16.09 -3.60
CA ASN A 121 -6.53 -16.61 -2.74
C ASN A 121 -7.75 -15.68 -2.75
N VAL A 122 -7.55 -14.38 -3.03
CA VAL A 122 -8.66 -13.42 -3.19
C VAL A 122 -9.49 -13.77 -4.42
N VAL A 123 -8.84 -14.16 -5.53
CA VAL A 123 -9.51 -14.60 -6.76
C VAL A 123 -10.34 -15.86 -6.49
N GLU A 124 -9.76 -16.87 -5.84
CA GLU A 124 -10.48 -18.09 -5.45
C GLU A 124 -11.71 -17.80 -4.56
N SER A 125 -11.61 -16.77 -3.72
CA SER A 125 -12.72 -16.33 -2.86
C SER A 125 -13.82 -15.63 -3.67
N ILE A 126 -13.46 -14.85 -4.70
CA ILE A 126 -14.42 -14.22 -5.62
C ILE A 126 -15.11 -15.27 -6.49
N GLU A 127 -14.37 -16.26 -7.00
CA GLU A 127 -14.93 -17.39 -7.76
C GLU A 127 -15.94 -18.17 -6.92
N TRP A 128 -15.60 -18.47 -5.66
CA TRP A 128 -16.50 -19.10 -4.71
C TRP A 128 -17.81 -18.30 -4.51
N LEU A 129 -17.73 -16.97 -4.44
CA LEU A 129 -18.90 -16.10 -4.33
C LEU A 129 -19.74 -16.15 -5.62
N SER A 130 -19.09 -16.10 -6.79
CA SER A 130 -19.74 -16.23 -8.10
C SER A 130 -20.50 -17.55 -8.23
N ASP A 131 -19.89 -18.66 -7.83
CA ASP A 131 -20.54 -19.97 -7.84
C ASP A 131 -21.70 -20.06 -6.84
N THR A 132 -21.56 -19.42 -5.68
CA THR A 132 -22.64 -19.30 -4.71
C THR A 132 -23.86 -18.57 -5.28
N ILE A 133 -23.62 -17.47 -6.01
CA ILE A 133 -24.67 -16.70 -6.70
C ILE A 133 -25.37 -17.56 -7.75
N LYS A 134 -24.62 -18.31 -8.58
CA LYS A 134 -25.17 -19.22 -9.61
C LYS A 134 -26.02 -20.33 -9.01
N LEU A 135 -25.58 -20.89 -7.87
CA LEU A 135 -26.30 -21.94 -7.19
C LEU A 135 -27.65 -21.41 -6.66
N LYS A 136 -27.65 -20.23 -6.02
CA LYS A 136 -28.88 -19.62 -5.49
C LYS A 136 -29.86 -19.20 -6.58
N SER A 137 -29.37 -18.68 -7.72
CA SER A 137 -30.23 -18.34 -8.86
C SER A 137 -30.95 -19.56 -9.44
N SER A 138 -30.26 -20.70 -9.50
CA SER A 138 -30.84 -21.96 -10.00
C SER A 138 -31.95 -22.48 -9.08
N VAL A 139 -31.83 -22.25 -7.77
CA VAL A 139 -32.84 -22.68 -6.77
C VAL A 139 -34.05 -21.74 -6.74
N SER A 140 -33.86 -20.43 -6.91
CA SER A 140 -34.98 -19.48 -7.00
C SER A 140 -35.87 -19.75 -8.20
N GLU A 141 -35.28 -20.07 -9.36
CA GLU A 141 -36.01 -20.49 -10.56
C GLU A 141 -36.87 -21.74 -10.30
N TYR A 142 -36.34 -22.70 -9.54
CA TYR A 142 -37.06 -23.93 -9.18
C TYR A 142 -38.21 -23.65 -8.19
N LYS A 143 -37.99 -22.82 -7.15
CA LYS A 143 -39.02 -22.47 -6.14
C LYS A 143 -40.19 -21.69 -6.74
N GLN A 144 -39.95 -20.77 -7.68
CA GLN A 144 -41.03 -20.03 -8.36
C GLN A 144 -41.90 -20.93 -9.24
N LYS A 145 -41.31 -21.96 -9.85
CA LYS A 145 -42.01 -22.85 -10.79
C LYS A 145 -42.87 -23.91 -10.10
N TYR A 146 -42.55 -24.27 -8.86
CA TYR A 146 -43.23 -25.32 -8.10
C TYR A 146 -43.65 -24.80 -6.73
N THR A 147 -44.71 -23.99 -6.68
CA THR A 147 -45.34 -23.54 -5.44
C THR A 147 -45.98 -24.72 -4.72
N GLY A 148 -45.23 -25.43 -3.87
CA GLY A 148 -45.80 -26.48 -3.03
C GLY A 148 -44.82 -27.52 -2.47
N ILE A 149 -43.55 -27.54 -2.90
CA ILE A 149 -42.55 -28.43 -2.32
C ILE A 149 -41.63 -27.61 -1.44
N ILE A 150 -41.73 -27.81 -0.13
CA ILE A 150 -40.76 -27.33 0.86
C ILE A 150 -39.47 -28.11 0.59
N CYS A 151 -38.54 -27.54 -0.17
CA CYS A 151 -37.18 -28.06 -0.24
C CYS A 151 -36.56 -27.94 1.15
N GLU A 152 -35.96 -29.02 1.65
CA GLU A 152 -35.14 -28.96 2.86
C GLU A 152 -34.10 -27.84 2.75
N PRO A 153 -33.85 -27.13 3.86
CA PRO A 153 -33.40 -25.76 3.78
C PRO A 153 -31.95 -25.68 3.32
N PHE A 154 -31.75 -24.88 2.27
CA PHE A 154 -30.45 -24.34 1.86
C PHE A 154 -29.67 -23.74 3.06
N ASP A 155 -30.39 -23.36 4.12
CA ASP A 155 -29.93 -22.88 5.42
C ASP A 155 -28.91 -23.82 6.09
N LEU A 156 -28.87 -25.13 5.77
CA LEU A 156 -27.87 -26.06 6.32
C LEU A 156 -26.44 -25.82 5.80
N VAL A 157 -26.28 -25.25 4.59
CA VAL A 157 -24.95 -24.97 4.01
C VAL A 157 -24.39 -23.64 4.55
N PHE A 158 -25.25 -22.68 4.89
CA PHE A 158 -24.90 -21.32 5.30
C PHE A 158 -24.88 -21.11 6.83
N ASN A 159 -25.41 -22.05 7.62
CA ASN A 159 -25.28 -22.05 9.09
C ASN A 159 -23.90 -22.54 9.59
N ASN A 160 -22.92 -22.69 8.70
CA ASN A 160 -21.55 -23.02 9.07
C ASN A 160 -20.78 -21.74 9.42
N GLU A 161 -20.35 -21.60 10.67
CA GLU A 161 -19.55 -20.47 11.17
C GLU A 161 -18.35 -20.16 10.26
N ASN A 162 -17.72 -21.21 9.71
CA ASN A 162 -16.59 -21.05 8.77
C ASN A 162 -17.00 -20.39 7.45
N PHE A 163 -18.21 -20.65 6.96
CA PHE A 163 -18.72 -20.05 5.73
C PHE A 163 -18.91 -18.54 5.90
N TYR A 164 -19.55 -18.14 7.01
CA TYR A 164 -19.79 -16.75 7.30
C TYR A 164 -18.50 -15.97 7.55
N MET A 165 -17.52 -16.58 8.22
CA MET A 165 -16.20 -15.98 8.40
C MET A 165 -15.46 -15.80 7.06
N LYS A 166 -15.50 -16.79 6.17
CA LYS A 166 -14.95 -16.67 4.81
C LYS A 166 -15.61 -15.51 4.05
N TYR A 167 -16.93 -15.37 4.14
CA TYR A 167 -17.65 -14.27 3.51
C TYR A 167 -17.28 -12.89 4.07
N LYS A 168 -17.20 -12.76 5.40
CA LYS A 168 -16.75 -11.51 6.05
C LYS A 168 -15.36 -11.11 5.57
N GLN A 169 -14.43 -12.06 5.53
CA GLN A 169 -13.08 -11.82 5.03
C GLN A 169 -13.10 -11.41 3.55
N LEU A 170 -13.93 -12.04 2.73
CA LEU A 170 -14.11 -11.64 1.33
C LEU A 170 -14.61 -10.19 1.21
N LEU A 171 -15.62 -9.77 1.97
CA LEU A 171 -16.10 -8.38 1.92
C LEU A 171 -15.00 -7.36 2.20
N VAL A 172 -14.11 -7.67 3.16
CA VAL A 172 -12.94 -6.85 3.49
C VAL A 172 -12.01 -6.70 2.27
N TYR A 173 -11.77 -7.79 1.53
CA TYR A 173 -11.02 -7.73 0.26
C TYR A 173 -11.72 -6.89 -0.81
N LEU A 174 -13.03 -7.04 -0.99
CA LEU A 174 -13.77 -6.31 -2.03
C LEU A 174 -13.71 -4.79 -1.79
N VAL A 175 -13.85 -4.36 -0.53
CA VAL A 175 -13.69 -2.93 -0.18
C VAL A 175 -12.27 -2.45 -0.50
N ALA A 176 -11.24 -3.19 -0.09
CA ALA A 176 -9.86 -2.82 -0.39
C ALA A 176 -9.57 -2.74 -1.90
N LEU A 177 -10.13 -3.65 -2.70
CA LEU A 177 -10.03 -3.62 -4.16
C LEU A 177 -10.69 -2.38 -4.76
N SER A 178 -11.85 -1.98 -4.22
CA SER A 178 -12.59 -0.79 -4.68
C SER A 178 -11.84 0.52 -4.42
N GLU A 179 -11.04 0.59 -3.36
CA GLU A 179 -10.22 1.76 -3.02
C GLU A 179 -8.94 1.84 -3.87
N LYS A 180 -8.33 0.70 -4.17
CA LYS A 180 -7.04 0.63 -4.88
C LYS A 180 -7.17 0.80 -6.38
N ILE A 181 -8.29 0.39 -6.99
CA ILE A 181 -8.54 0.62 -8.40
C ILE A 181 -9.50 1.80 -8.55
N PRO A 182 -9.02 2.97 -9.02
CA PRO A 182 -9.91 4.08 -9.28
C PRO A 182 -10.98 3.62 -10.26
N LEU A 183 -12.24 3.80 -9.86
CA LEU A 183 -13.43 3.39 -10.59
C LEU A 183 -13.21 3.54 -12.09
N VAL A 184 -13.32 2.43 -12.83
CA VAL A 184 -13.64 2.50 -14.24
C VAL A 184 -14.97 3.28 -14.28
N LYS A 185 -14.91 4.56 -14.67
CA LYS A 185 -15.97 5.59 -14.60
C LYS A 185 -17.30 5.26 -15.32
N LYS A 186 -17.59 3.98 -15.56
CA LYS A 186 -18.68 3.47 -16.40
C LYS A 186 -19.36 2.22 -15.87
N ILE A 187 -19.13 1.82 -14.60
CA ILE A 187 -19.94 0.74 -14.04
C ILE A 187 -21.25 1.35 -13.54
N GLU A 188 -22.38 0.90 -14.11
CA GLU A 188 -23.75 1.32 -13.76
C GLU A 188 -24.14 1.00 -12.29
N CYS A 189 -23.21 0.50 -11.48
CA CYS A 189 -23.40 -0.03 -10.13
C CYS A 189 -22.36 0.51 -9.12
N GLU A 190 -21.90 1.76 -9.28
CA GLU A 190 -20.90 2.40 -8.41
C GLU A 190 -21.20 2.30 -6.91
N PHE A 191 -22.49 2.42 -6.53
CA PHE A 191 -22.93 2.25 -5.15
C PHE A 191 -22.55 0.87 -4.58
N TYR A 192 -22.73 -0.20 -5.37
CA TYR A 192 -22.41 -1.55 -4.93
C TYR A 192 -20.92 -1.89 -5.03
N VAL A 193 -20.15 -1.16 -5.84
CA VAL A 193 -18.68 -1.27 -5.84
C VAL A 193 -18.13 -0.77 -4.51
N THR A 194 -18.65 0.34 -4.01
CA THR A 194 -18.24 0.93 -2.71
C THR A 194 -18.88 0.23 -1.52
N ASN A 195 -20.04 -0.41 -1.71
CA ASN A 195 -20.79 -1.10 -0.65
C ASN A 195 -21.17 -2.53 -1.09
N PRO A 196 -20.19 -3.43 -1.30
CA PRO A 196 -20.45 -4.78 -1.85
C PRO A 196 -21.37 -5.63 -0.96
N ALA A 197 -21.40 -5.36 0.35
CA ALA A 197 -22.29 -6.07 1.28
C ALA A 197 -23.78 -5.90 0.93
N GLU A 198 -24.20 -4.75 0.41
CA GLU A 198 -25.61 -4.43 0.12
C GLU A 198 -26.23 -5.37 -0.93
N ILE A 199 -25.42 -5.84 -1.87
CA ILE A 199 -25.87 -6.79 -2.88
C ILE A 199 -25.57 -8.23 -2.47
N PHE A 200 -24.38 -8.53 -1.95
CA PHE A 200 -24.00 -9.92 -1.68
C PHE A 200 -24.69 -10.52 -0.44
N ASN A 201 -25.13 -9.69 0.52
CA ASN A 201 -25.91 -10.16 1.67
C ASN A 201 -27.25 -10.80 1.25
N LYS A 202 -27.82 -10.38 0.10
CA LYS A 202 -29.01 -11.00 -0.47
C LYS A 202 -28.79 -12.47 -0.86
N PHE A 203 -27.56 -12.81 -1.20
CA PHE A 203 -27.18 -14.17 -1.59
C PHE A 203 -26.73 -15.00 -0.39
N ILE A 204 -26.00 -14.40 0.54
CA ILE A 204 -25.32 -15.14 1.60
C ILE A 204 -26.05 -15.13 2.93
N ALA A 205 -26.56 -13.97 3.36
CA ALA A 205 -26.96 -13.73 4.75
C ALA A 205 -28.47 -13.65 4.95
N THR A 206 -29.27 -13.77 3.89
CA THR A 206 -30.71 -13.57 3.95
C THR A 206 -31.49 -14.59 3.14
N ASP A 207 -32.71 -14.88 3.60
CA ASP A 207 -33.69 -15.75 2.94
C ASP A 207 -34.56 -15.00 1.92
N TYR A 208 -34.19 -13.75 1.59
CA TYR A 208 -34.97 -12.95 0.66
C TYR A 208 -35.01 -13.56 -0.74
N CYS A 209 -36.15 -13.39 -1.41
CA CYS A 209 -36.26 -13.63 -2.84
C CYS A 209 -35.31 -12.67 -3.57
N VAL A 210 -34.38 -13.24 -4.33
CA VAL A 210 -33.45 -12.50 -5.18
C VAL A 210 -34.12 -12.26 -6.54
N SER A 211 -34.04 -11.03 -7.07
CA SER A 211 -34.53 -10.71 -8.42
C SER A 211 -33.50 -11.04 -9.51
N ASP A 212 -33.95 -11.13 -10.76
CA ASP A 212 -33.04 -11.31 -11.91
C ASP A 212 -32.06 -10.13 -12.04
N ASP A 213 -32.51 -8.91 -11.72
CA ASP A 213 -31.66 -7.72 -11.68
C ASP A 213 -30.57 -7.82 -10.61
N ASP A 214 -30.90 -8.31 -9.41
CA ASP A 214 -29.93 -8.53 -8.34
C ASP A 214 -28.87 -9.55 -8.77
N ILE A 215 -29.27 -10.65 -9.44
CA ILE A 215 -28.35 -11.66 -9.98
C ILE A 215 -27.42 -11.04 -11.03
N LEU A 216 -27.97 -10.25 -11.95
CA LEU A 216 -27.21 -9.59 -13.00
C LEU A 216 -26.18 -8.61 -12.42
N ILE A 217 -26.59 -7.79 -11.45
CA ILE A 217 -25.71 -6.82 -10.77
C ILE A 217 -24.60 -7.56 -10.02
N ALA A 218 -24.95 -8.59 -9.24
CA ALA A 218 -23.98 -9.37 -8.46
C ALA A 218 -22.93 -10.04 -9.35
N LYS A 219 -23.33 -10.61 -10.50
CA LYS A 219 -22.39 -11.19 -11.48
C LYS A 219 -21.44 -10.14 -12.06
N LYS A 220 -21.97 -8.99 -12.51
CA LYS A 220 -21.15 -7.87 -13.01
C LYS A 220 -20.12 -7.41 -11.98
N LEU A 221 -20.49 -7.40 -10.69
CA LEU A 221 -19.58 -7.01 -9.62
C LEU A 221 -18.52 -8.07 -9.34
N CYS A 222 -18.87 -9.37 -9.37
CA CYS A 222 -17.88 -10.44 -9.30
C CYS A 222 -16.83 -10.30 -10.40
N ASP A 223 -17.27 -10.14 -11.66
CA ASP A 223 -16.37 -9.96 -12.81
C ASP A 223 -15.46 -8.71 -12.63
N TYR A 224 -16.02 -7.62 -12.10
CA TYR A 224 -15.26 -6.41 -11.79
C TYR A 224 -14.19 -6.64 -10.72
N PHE A 225 -14.56 -7.23 -9.59
CA PHE A 225 -13.62 -7.45 -8.49
C PHE A 225 -12.57 -8.49 -8.84
N GLU A 226 -12.92 -9.49 -9.63
CA GLU A 226 -11.97 -10.47 -10.18
C GLU A 226 -10.94 -9.77 -11.07
N TYR A 227 -11.40 -8.97 -12.02
CA TYR A 227 -10.51 -8.15 -12.86
C TYR A 227 -9.62 -7.24 -12.01
N ALA A 228 -10.19 -6.61 -10.99
CA ALA A 228 -9.44 -5.72 -10.10
C ALA A 228 -8.35 -6.46 -9.32
N ALA A 229 -8.66 -7.64 -8.79
CA ALA A 229 -7.68 -8.50 -8.14
C ALA A 229 -6.54 -8.85 -9.10
N TYR A 230 -6.83 -9.27 -10.34
CA TYR A 230 -5.81 -9.57 -11.33
C TYR A 230 -4.94 -8.37 -11.68
N CYS A 231 -5.51 -7.17 -11.83
CA CYS A 231 -4.73 -5.95 -12.09
C CYS A 231 -3.71 -5.69 -10.98
N ILE A 232 -4.13 -5.80 -9.72
CA ILE A 232 -3.24 -5.57 -8.57
C ILE A 232 -2.19 -6.69 -8.47
N ILE A 233 -2.59 -7.95 -8.58
CA ILE A 233 -1.67 -9.10 -8.52
C ILE A 233 -0.62 -9.00 -9.60
N ASN A 234 -1.02 -8.79 -10.86
CA ASN A 234 -0.08 -8.65 -11.97
C ASN A 234 0.87 -7.47 -11.76
N LYS A 235 0.39 -6.35 -11.23
CA LYS A 235 1.26 -5.21 -10.93
C LYS A 235 2.23 -5.52 -9.79
N CYS A 236 1.79 -6.25 -8.76
CA CYS A 236 2.68 -6.72 -7.70
C CYS A 236 3.75 -7.65 -8.26
N ASP A 237 3.37 -8.63 -9.09
CA ASP A 237 4.31 -9.56 -9.74
C ASP A 237 5.34 -8.80 -10.60
N GLU A 238 4.94 -7.76 -11.33
CA GLU A 238 5.84 -6.87 -12.10
C GLU A 238 6.82 -6.13 -11.18
N LEU A 239 6.33 -5.49 -10.11
CA LEU A 239 7.18 -4.75 -9.18
C LEU A 239 8.12 -5.69 -8.40
N GLU A 240 7.68 -6.88 -8.03
CA GLU A 240 8.52 -7.91 -7.41
C GLU A 240 9.61 -8.37 -8.37
N PHE A 241 9.29 -8.54 -9.65
CA PHE A 241 10.29 -8.83 -10.66
C PHE A 241 11.32 -7.69 -10.78
N ASP A 242 10.88 -6.44 -10.80
CA ASP A 242 11.76 -5.26 -10.87
C ASP A 242 12.65 -5.09 -9.62
N ILE A 243 12.20 -5.50 -8.44
CA ILE A 243 13.00 -5.46 -7.20
C ILE A 243 14.08 -6.55 -7.21
N ASN A 244 13.78 -7.71 -7.80
CA ASN A 244 14.65 -8.88 -7.76
C ASN A 244 15.72 -8.91 -8.87
N ASN A 245 15.68 -8.00 -9.86
CA ASN A 245 16.65 -7.87 -10.95
C ASN A 245 17.45 -6.57 -10.87
#